data_AF-W4VKL8-F1
#
_entry.id   AF-W4VKL8-F1
#
_cell.length_a   1.000
_cell.length_b   1.000
_cell.length_c   1.000
_cell.angle_alpha   90.00
_cell.angle_beta   90.00
_cell.angle_gamma   90.00
#
_symmetry.space_group_name_H-M   'P 1'
#
loop_
_entity.id
_entity.type
_entity.pdbx_description
1 polymer ?
#
loop_
_entity_poly.entity_id
_entity_poly.type
_entity_poly.pdbx_seq_one_letter_code
_entity_poly.pdbx_strand_id
1 'polypeptide(L)' 'MLIVSDELPEDQVYEIVKAIFDNIGAMENAHERGKDLTIDTAQEGMSIDLHPGAQRFFDEQ' A
#
# COMPACT_ATOMS: atom_id res chain seq x y z
N MET A 1 3.42 -7.19 4.95
CA MET A 1 4.07 -5.96 5.41
C MET A 1 5.06 -5.52 4.34
N LEU A 2 4.86 -4.31 3.79
CA LEU A 2 5.75 -3.67 2.82
C LEU A 2 6.31 -2.41 3.48
N ILE A 3 7.61 -2.17 3.37
CA ILE A 3 8.31 -1.11 4.08
C ILE A 3 9.11 -0.30 3.05
N VAL A 4 9.13 1.01 3.22
CA VAL A 4 9.91 1.95 2.42
C VAL A 4 10.78 2.82 3.33
N SER A 5 11.80 3.45 2.76
CA SER A 5 12.58 4.48 3.47
C SER A 5 11.72 5.73 3.65
N ASP A 6 11.90 6.44 4.76
CA ASP A 6 11.30 7.75 5.02
C ASP A 6 11.91 8.87 4.17
N GLU A 7 13.07 8.62 3.57
CA GLU A 7 13.72 9.54 2.62
C GLU A 7 13.06 9.57 1.23
N LEU A 8 12.09 8.69 0.95
CA LEU A 8 11.43 8.66 -0.35
C LEU A 8 10.46 9.84 -0.51
N PRO A 9 10.39 10.47 -1.70
CA PRO A 9 9.40 11.51 -1.96
C PRO A 9 7.96 11.01 -1.75
N GLU A 10 7.13 11.84 -1.14
CA GLU A 10 5.72 11.51 -0.85
C GLU A 10 4.95 11.06 -2.10
N ASP A 11 5.10 11.79 -3.20
CA ASP A 11 4.44 11.46 -4.47
C ASP A 11 4.89 10.11 -5.02
N GLN A 12 6.16 9.74 -4.83
CA GLN A 12 6.64 8.44 -5.27
C GLN A 12 5.98 7.31 -4.47
N VAL A 13 5.88 7.48 -3.14
CA VAL A 13 5.23 6.46 -2.30
C VAL A 13 3.73 6.38 -2.59
N TYR A 14 3.06 7.51 -2.81
CA TYR A 14 1.65 7.53 -3.22
C TYR A 14 1.43 6.74 -4.52
N GLU A 15 2.23 7.01 -5.57
CA GLU A 15 2.10 6.32 -6.85
C GLU A 15 2.42 4.81 -6.73
N ILE A 16 3.36 4.42 -5.86
CA ILE A 16 3.63 3.00 -5.58
C ILE A 16 2.41 2.32 -4.96
N VAL A 17 1.84 2.90 -3.90
CA VAL A 17 0.69 2.31 -3.20
C VAL A 17 -0.49 2.24 -4.16
N LYS A 18 -0.77 3.32 -4.88
CA LYS A 18 -1.81 3.36 -5.91
C LYS A 18 -1.63 2.29 -6.98
N ALA A 19 -0.43 2.15 -7.54
CA ALA A 19 -0.15 1.13 -8.54
C ALA A 19 -0.40 -0.30 -8.02
N ILE A 20 -0.15 -0.56 -6.73
CA ILE A 20 -0.44 -1.86 -6.11
C ILE A 20 -1.96 -2.10 -6.03
N PHE A 21 -2.71 -1.14 -5.46
CA PHE A 21 -4.15 -1.30 -5.23
C PHE A 21 -4.98 -1.22 -6.53
N ASP A 22 -4.55 -0.43 -7.52
CA ASP A 22 -5.18 -0.37 -8.85
C ASP A 22 -4.97 -1.67 -9.65
N ASN A 23 -3.96 -2.46 -9.28
CA ASN A 23 -3.58 -3.69 -9.97
C ASN A 23 -3.64 -4.94 -9.06
N ILE A 24 -4.54 -4.97 -8.07
CA ILE A 24 -4.71 -6.13 -7.16
C ILE A 24 -4.88 -7.43 -7.93
N GLY A 25 -5.63 -7.43 -9.03
CA GLY A 25 -5.80 -8.63 -9.86
C GLY A 25 -4.48 -9.20 -10.39
N ALA A 26 -3.45 -8.37 -10.62
CA ALA A 26 -2.12 -8.85 -10.95
C ALA A 26 -1.43 -9.52 -9.75
N MET A 27 -1.62 -8.98 -8.54
CA MET A 27 -1.10 -9.56 -7.29
C MET A 27 -1.76 -10.90 -6.96
N GLU A 28 -3.09 -11.01 -7.14
CA GLU A 28 -3.83 -12.26 -6.96
C GLU A 28 -3.35 -13.37 -7.91
N ASN A 29 -3.06 -13.02 -9.17
CA ASN A 29 -2.54 -13.95 -10.16
C ASN A 29 -1.09 -14.34 -9.87
N ALA A 30 -0.30 -13.42 -9.30
CA ALA A 30 1.10 -13.67 -8.94
C ALA A 30 1.22 -14.58 -7.70
N HIS A 31 0.33 -14.42 -6.72
CA HIS A 31 0.37 -15.19 -5.48
C HIS A 31 -1.02 -15.25 -4.80
N GLU A 32 -1.40 -16.38 -4.21
CA GLU A 32 -2.73 -16.56 -3.59
C GLU A 32 -3.05 -15.50 -2.52
N ARG A 33 -2.07 -15.14 -1.69
CA ARG A 33 -2.18 -14.06 -0.70
C ARG A 33 -2.43 -12.67 -1.27
N GLY A 34 -2.28 -12.46 -2.58
CA GLY A 34 -2.71 -11.22 -3.23
C GLY A 34 -4.21 -10.96 -3.05
N LYS A 35 -5.01 -12.01 -2.80
CA LYS A 35 -6.46 -11.90 -2.49
C LYS A 35 -6.74 -11.31 -1.12
N ASP A 36 -5.76 -11.35 -0.21
CA ASP A 36 -5.89 -10.83 1.16
C ASP A 36 -5.61 -9.32 1.22
N LEU A 37 -5.15 -8.72 0.10
CA LEU A 37 -4.78 -7.31 -0.02
C LEU A 37 -6.05 -6.48 -0.27
N THR A 38 -6.61 -5.92 0.80
CA THR A 38 -7.77 -5.02 0.75
C THR A 38 -7.43 -3.68 1.42
N ILE A 39 -8.11 -2.60 1.02
CA ILE A 39 -7.91 -1.28 1.65
C ILE A 39 -8.24 -1.33 3.15
N ASP A 40 -9.31 -2.04 3.51
CA ASP A 40 -9.78 -2.18 4.89
C ASP A 40 -8.73 -2.84 5.80
N THR A 41 -8.09 -3.90 5.30
CA THR A 41 -7.10 -4.68 6.08
C THR A 41 -5.67 -4.19 5.91
N ALA A 42 -5.40 -3.27 4.97
CA ALA A 42 -4.06 -2.82 4.64
C ALA A 42 -3.32 -2.16 5.82
N GLN A 43 -4.09 -1.54 6.73
CA GLN A 43 -3.54 -0.82 7.88
C GLN A 43 -3.51 -1.68 9.16
N GLU A 44 -4.15 -2.85 9.14
CA GLU A 44 -4.23 -3.69 10.32
C GLU A 44 -2.86 -4.28 10.70
N GLY A 45 -2.48 -4.12 11.96
CA GLY A 45 -1.25 -4.70 12.50
C GLY A 45 0.02 -3.91 12.19
N MET A 46 -0.08 -2.66 11.72
CA MET A 46 1.09 -1.78 11.60
C MET A 46 1.53 -1.27 12.98
N SER A 47 2.82 -1.45 13.29
CA SER A 47 3.45 -1.02 14.54
C SER A 47 4.27 0.28 14.41
N ILE A 48 4.31 0.84 13.21
CA ILE A 48 5.07 2.05 12.85
C ILE A 48 4.16 2.98 12.06
N ASP A 49 4.50 4.27 12.05
CA ASP A 49 3.75 5.29 11.33
C ASP A 49 3.78 5.04 9.82
N LEU A 50 2.66 5.34 9.16
CA LEU A 50 2.57 5.32 7.71
C LEU A 50 3.40 6.45 7.10
N HIS A 51 4.06 6.15 5.97
CA HIS A 51 4.69 7.17 5.16
C HIS A 51 3.63 8.18 4.66
N PRO A 52 3.88 9.51 4.63
CA PRO A 52 2.87 10.51 4.25
C PRO A 52 2.21 10.24 2.90
N GLY A 53 3.00 9.81 1.91
CA GLY A 53 2.48 9.39 0.59
C GLY A 53 1.51 8.21 0.63
N ALA A 54 1.75 7.22 1.51
CA ALA A 54 0.85 6.08 1.69
C ALA A 54 -0.40 6.49 2.47
N GLN A 55 -0.24 7.29 3.52
CA GLN A 55 -1.35 7.86 4.30
C GLN A 55 -2.31 8.63 3.37
N ARG A 56 -1.77 9.50 2.50
CA ARG A 56 -2.57 10.26 1.52
C ARG A 56 -3.42 9.34 0.64
N PHE A 57 -2.85 8.24 0.15
CA PHE A 57 -3.60 7.29 -0.67
C PHE A 57 -4.75 6.64 0.12
N PHE A 58 -4.50 6.20 1.36
CA PHE A 58 -5.54 5.56 2.15
C PHE A 58 -6.60 6.53 2.68
N ASP A 59 -6.26 7.80 2.93
CA ASP A 59 -7.22 8.83 3.34
C ASP A 59 -8.19 9.23 2.19
N GLU A 60 -7.77 9.03 0.94
CA GLU A 60 -8.59 9.30 -0.25
C GLU A 60 -9.59 8.17 -0.57
N GLN A 61 -9.41 6.98 0.00
CA GLN A 61 -10.17 5.76 -0.32
C GLN A 61 -11.17 5.39 0.78
#